data_AF-A0A1G8WIY9-F1
#
_entry.id   AF-A0A1G8WIY9-F1
#
_cell.length_a   1.000
_cell.length_b   1.000
_cell.length_c   1.000
_cell.angle_alpha   90.00
_cell.angle_beta   90.00
_cell.angle_gamma   90.00
#
_symmetry.space_group_name_H-M   'P 1'
#
loop_
_entity.id
_entity.type
_entity.pdbx_description
1 polymer ?
#
loop_
_entity_poly.entity_id
_entity_poly.type
_entity_poly.pdbx_seq_one_letter_code
_entity_poly.pdbx_strand_id
1 'polypeptide(L)'
;MVRVETLMLRVATDGRWSYRHAAAPPMPGETPDGTARRLSGVPAGDPGTVVHSTSWRHEPGGTIVLTYAVCPDPAPWLPATEVPVLDIARGDRPAAPSPEHLALANVVAHAVRHLAFLMAEDPVVSRALAGHPGLARALQPVTEPV
;
A
#
# COMPACT_ATOMS: atom_id res chain seq x y z
N MET A 1 -9.04 -18.47 7.26
CA MET A 1 -7.80 -18.56 6.44
C MET A 1 -7.17 -17.18 6.35
N VAL A 2 -5.85 -17.05 6.24
CA VAL A 2 -5.18 -15.75 6.03
C VAL A 2 -4.64 -15.67 4.61
N ARG A 3 -4.85 -14.53 3.96
CA ARG A 3 -4.26 -14.19 2.66
C ARG A 3 -3.53 -12.86 2.79
N VAL A 4 -2.33 -12.76 2.24
CA VAL A 4 -1.56 -11.52 2.20
C VAL A 4 -1.75 -10.91 0.82
N GLU A 5 -2.19 -9.66 0.78
CA GLU A 5 -2.34 -8.83 -0.40
C GLU A 5 -1.21 -7.80 -0.39
N THR A 6 -0.42 -7.74 -1.47
CA THR A 6 0.74 -6.84 -1.57
C THR A 6 0.55 -5.90 -2.74
N LEU A 7 0.63 -4.60 -2.44
CA LEU A 7 0.49 -3.50 -3.38
C LEU A 7 1.85 -2.85 -3.59
N MET A 8 2.48 -3.07 -4.75
CA MET A 8 3.75 -2.46 -5.11
C MET A 8 3.49 -1.13 -5.81
N LEU A 9 3.71 -0.03 -5.09
CA LEU A 9 3.27 1.31 -5.44
C LEU A 9 4.38 2.10 -6.12
N ARG A 10 4.01 2.83 -7.17
CA ARG A 10 4.90 3.76 -7.84
C ARG A 10 4.16 5.02 -8.26
N VAL A 11 4.92 6.08 -8.47
CA VAL A 11 4.42 7.33 -9.02
C VAL A 11 5.10 7.59 -10.36
N ALA A 12 4.31 8.00 -11.35
CA ALA A 12 4.80 8.50 -12.61
C ALA A 12 5.36 9.93 -12.46
N THR A 13 6.06 10.41 -13.49
CA THR A 13 6.65 11.77 -13.47
C THR A 13 5.61 12.89 -13.41
N ASP A 14 4.38 12.61 -13.86
CA ASP A 14 3.23 13.52 -13.79
C ASP A 14 2.48 13.45 -12.43
N GLY A 15 2.98 12.65 -11.48
CA GLY A 15 2.39 12.51 -10.15
C GLY A 15 1.27 11.46 -10.05
N ARG A 16 0.91 10.78 -11.16
CA ARG A 16 -0.12 9.72 -11.11
C ARG A 16 0.41 8.48 -10.40
N TRP A 17 -0.40 7.92 -9.51
CA TRP A 17 -0.10 6.68 -8.82
C TRP A 17 -0.42 5.48 -9.69
N SER A 18 0.38 4.43 -9.56
CA SER A 18 0.13 3.13 -10.17
C SER A 18 0.55 2.03 -9.20
N TYR A 19 -0.01 0.83 -9.38
CA TYR A 19 0.33 -0.30 -8.53
C TYR A 19 0.40 -1.60 -9.31
N ARG A 20 1.31 -2.47 -8.88
CA ARG A 20 1.21 -3.90 -9.13
C ARG A 20 0.58 -4.57 -7.92
N HIS A 21 -0.11 -5.67 -8.16
CA HIS A 21 -0.84 -6.39 -7.13
C HIS A 21 -0.50 -7.88 -7.19
N ALA A 22 -0.21 -8.45 -6.03
CA ALA A 22 -0.05 -9.88 -5.86
C ALA A 22 -0.69 -10.31 -4.53
N ALA A 23 -1.27 -11.51 -4.49
CA ALA A 23 -1.83 -12.05 -3.27
C ALA A 23 -1.58 -13.56 -3.15
N ALA A 24 -1.24 -14.01 -1.95
CA ALA A 24 -1.03 -15.43 -1.64
C ALA A 24 -1.25 -15.70 -0.16
N PRO A 25 -1.61 -16.95 0.23
CA PRO A 25 -1.48 -17.37 1.62
C PRO A 25 0.01 -17.43 2.04
N PRO A 26 0.32 -17.27 3.34
CA PRO A 26 1.64 -17.57 3.86
C PRO A 26 2.00 -19.05 3.65
N MET A 27 3.27 -19.32 3.36
CA MET A 27 3.83 -20.68 3.39
C MET A 27 3.91 -21.21 4.83
N PRO A 28 4.07 -22.54 5.06
CA PRO A 28 4.24 -23.08 6.40
C PRO A 28 5.39 -22.40 7.16
N GLY A 29 5.10 -21.80 8.31
CA GLY A 29 6.07 -21.07 9.13
C GLY A 29 6.42 -19.66 8.64
N GLU A 30 5.88 -19.20 7.52
CA GLU A 30 6.10 -17.85 6.98
C GLU A 30 5.20 -16.83 7.69
N THR A 31 5.77 -15.67 8.06
CA THR A 31 4.99 -14.55 8.61
C THR A 31 4.29 -13.78 7.48
N PRO A 32 3.23 -13.01 7.77
CA PRO A 32 2.63 -12.11 6.79
C PRO A 32 3.65 -11.14 6.16
N ASP A 33 4.58 -10.60 6.96
CA ASP A 33 5.67 -9.75 6.45
C ASP A 33 6.60 -10.49 5.49
N GLY A 34 6.93 -11.75 5.81
CA GLY A 34 7.72 -12.63 4.94
C GLY A 34 7.02 -12.86 3.61
N THR A 35 5.70 -13.09 3.66
CA THR A 35 4.86 -13.28 2.48
C THR A 35 4.86 -12.03 1.61
N ALA A 36 4.65 -10.84 2.20
CA ALA A 36 4.65 -9.57 1.46
C ALA A 36 6.00 -9.29 0.78
N ARG A 37 7.11 -9.55 1.49
CA ARG A 37 8.47 -9.46 0.92
C ARG A 37 8.68 -10.44 -0.24
N ARG A 38 8.28 -11.70 -0.07
CA ARG A 38 8.37 -12.73 -1.13
C ARG A 38 7.55 -12.34 -2.36
N LEU A 39 6.33 -11.85 -2.18
CA LEU A 39 5.45 -11.45 -3.30
C LEU A 39 5.96 -10.22 -4.05
N SER A 40 6.64 -9.31 -3.35
CA SER A 40 7.22 -8.11 -3.95
C SER A 40 8.63 -8.32 -4.51
N GLY A 41 9.36 -9.33 -4.02
CA GLY A 41 10.77 -9.56 -4.33
C GLY A 41 11.74 -8.71 -3.51
N VAL A 42 11.26 -8.06 -2.44
CA VAL A 42 12.09 -7.19 -1.58
C VAL A 42 12.86 -8.03 -0.56
N PRO A 43 14.20 -7.96 -0.50
CA PRO A 43 14.97 -8.69 0.50
C PRO A 43 14.73 -8.16 1.92
N ALA A 44 14.92 -9.01 2.91
CA ALA A 44 14.86 -8.58 4.31
C ALA A 44 16.00 -7.58 4.59
N GLY A 45 15.66 -6.44 5.21
CA GLY A 45 16.62 -5.39 5.55
C GLY A 45 16.97 -4.44 4.40
N ASP A 46 16.24 -4.49 3.28
CA ASP A 46 16.39 -3.48 2.23
C ASP A 46 16.20 -2.06 2.79
N PRO A 47 17.17 -1.14 2.65
CA PRO A 47 17.09 0.19 3.25
C PRO A 47 16.30 1.20 2.40
N GLY A 48 16.01 0.86 1.13
CA GLY A 48 15.38 1.77 0.17
C GLY A 48 13.89 1.53 -0.02
N THR A 49 13.36 0.40 0.47
CA THR A 49 11.99 -0.02 0.23
C THR A 49 11.21 -0.18 1.52
N VAL A 50 10.09 0.54 1.62
CA VAL A 50 9.13 0.39 2.70
C VAL A 50 8.23 -0.80 2.39
N VAL A 51 8.14 -1.75 3.32
CA VAL A 51 7.14 -2.83 3.32
C VAL A 51 6.34 -2.70 4.60
N HIS A 52 5.07 -2.32 4.51
CA HIS A 52 4.26 -1.99 5.69
C HIS A 52 2.82 -2.49 5.58
N SER A 53 2.30 -3.07 6.67
CA SER A 53 0.89 -3.47 6.77
C SER A 53 0.00 -2.22 6.86
N THR A 54 -1.03 -2.12 6.03
CA THR A 54 -1.86 -0.89 5.95
C THR A 54 -3.29 -1.10 6.38
N SER A 55 -3.83 -2.31 6.18
CA SER A 55 -5.22 -2.62 6.46
C SER A 55 -5.43 -4.13 6.54
N TRP A 56 -6.59 -4.52 7.05
CA TRP A 56 -7.10 -5.87 6.91
C TRP A 56 -8.60 -5.82 6.58
N ARG A 57 -9.11 -6.88 5.95
CA ARG A 57 -10.55 -7.06 5.72
C ARG A 57 -10.94 -8.52 5.86
N HIS A 58 -12.20 -8.73 6.18
CA HIS A 58 -12.82 -10.04 6.16
C HIS A 58 -13.60 -10.21 4.85
N GLU A 59 -13.37 -11.33 4.16
CA GLU A 59 -14.12 -11.71 2.96
C GLU A 59 -15.15 -12.80 3.26
N PRO A 60 -16.25 -12.86 2.48
CA PRO A 60 -17.17 -13.99 2.53
C PRO A 60 -16.40 -15.33 2.48
N GLY A 61 -16.74 -16.26 3.37
CA GLY A 61 -16.03 -17.55 3.50
C GLY A 61 -14.92 -17.58 4.56
N GLY A 62 -14.78 -16.55 5.39
CA GLY A 62 -13.90 -16.61 6.58
C GLY A 62 -12.42 -16.33 6.27
N THR A 63 -12.13 -15.69 5.13
CA THR A 63 -10.76 -15.28 4.79
C THR A 63 -10.48 -13.90 5.35
N ILE A 64 -9.37 -13.78 6.09
CA ILE A 64 -8.79 -12.50 6.49
C ILE A 64 -7.73 -12.13 5.48
N VAL A 65 -7.91 -11.00 4.82
CA VAL A 65 -6.91 -10.42 3.93
C VAL A 65 -6.11 -9.39 4.71
N LEU A 66 -4.79 -9.54 4.75
CA LEU A 66 -3.85 -8.57 5.30
C LEU A 66 -3.19 -7.83 4.14
N THR A 67 -3.37 -6.51 4.07
CA THR A 67 -2.85 -5.70 2.98
C THR A 67 -1.53 -5.06 3.37
N TYR A 68 -0.52 -5.19 2.51
CA TYR A 68 0.78 -4.58 2.64
C TYR A 68 1.02 -3.60 1.49
N ALA A 69 1.53 -2.42 1.81
CA ALA A 69 2.10 -1.49 0.84
C ALA A 69 3.60 -1.78 0.70
N VAL A 70 4.08 -1.78 -0.55
CA VAL A 70 5.49 -1.82 -0.89
C VAL A 70 5.80 -0.58 -1.72
N CYS A 71 6.72 0.27 -1.25
CA CYS A 71 7.01 1.54 -1.92
C CYS A 71 8.50 1.91 -1.74
N PRO A 72 9.24 2.21 -2.82
CA PRO A 72 8.84 2.14 -4.23
C PRO A 72 8.53 0.71 -4.72
N ASP A 73 7.84 0.57 -5.85
CA ASP A 73 7.72 -0.69 -6.59
C ASP A 73 9.12 -1.17 -7.00
N PRO A 74 9.57 -2.37 -6.56
CA PRO A 74 10.90 -2.88 -6.85
C PRO A 74 11.08 -3.32 -8.32
N ALA A 75 10.00 -3.42 -9.10
CA ALA A 75 10.05 -3.78 -10.51
C ALA A 75 9.22 -2.80 -11.37
N PRO A 76 9.65 -1.52 -11.48
CA PRO A 76 8.88 -0.47 -12.16
C PRO A 76 8.72 -0.69 -13.67
N TRP A 77 9.51 -1.58 -14.27
CA TRP A 77 9.42 -1.96 -15.68
C TRP A 77 8.27 -2.92 -15.99
N LEU A 78 7.68 -3.56 -14.98
CA LEU A 78 6.54 -4.47 -15.18
C LEU A 78 5.23 -3.67 -15.36
N PRO A 79 4.24 -4.23 -16.09
CA PRO A 79 2.91 -3.63 -16.20
C PRO A 79 2.28 -3.36 -14.83
N ALA A 80 1.64 -2.20 -14.68
CA ALA A 80 0.92 -1.81 -13.47
C ALA A 80 -0.41 -1.16 -13.84
N THR A 81 -1.32 -1.14 -12.88
CA THR A 81 -2.63 -0.49 -13.01
C THR A 81 -2.52 0.94 -12.51
N GLU A 82 -2.90 1.91 -13.34
CA GLU A 82 -2.99 3.31 -12.93
C GLU A 82 -4.14 3.51 -11.93
N VAL A 83 -3.93 4.39 -10.95
CA VAL A 83 -4.94 4.82 -9.99
C VAL A 83 -5.40 6.21 -10.39
N PRO A 84 -6.59 6.35 -11.02
CA PRO A 84 -7.03 7.63 -11.56
C PRO A 84 -7.29 8.66 -10.45
N VAL A 85 -7.84 8.21 -9.31
CA VAL A 85 -8.14 9.04 -8.14
C VAL A 85 -7.85 8.24 -6.86
N LEU A 86 -7.23 8.88 -5.88
CA LEU A 86 -7.04 8.32 -4.54
C LEU A 86 -8.29 8.55 -3.69
N ASP A 87 -9.37 7.83 -3.98
CA ASP A 87 -10.59 7.86 -3.19
C ASP A 87 -10.61 6.73 -2.15
N ILE A 88 -10.84 7.08 -0.89
CA ILE A 88 -10.93 6.10 0.20
C ILE A 88 -12.40 5.75 0.38
N ALA A 89 -12.72 4.45 0.28
CA ALA A 89 -14.05 3.95 0.57
C ALA A 89 -14.42 4.22 2.04
N ARG A 90 -15.65 4.67 2.26
CA ARG A 90 -16.16 5.00 3.59
C ARG A 90 -17.43 4.19 3.86
N GLY A 91 -17.61 3.79 5.11
CA GLY A 91 -18.90 3.34 5.60
C GLY A 91 -19.93 4.47 5.65
N ASP A 92 -21.20 4.11 5.74
CA ASP A 92 -22.32 5.06 5.78
C ASP A 92 -22.48 5.74 7.16
N ARG A 93 -21.95 5.13 8.22
CA ARG A 93 -22.09 5.59 9.60
C ARG A 93 -20.80 5.35 10.41
N PRO A 94 -20.53 6.15 11.47
CA PRO A 94 -19.32 6.01 12.29
C PRO A 94 -19.11 4.61 12.90
N ALA A 95 -20.20 3.93 13.27
CA ALA A 95 -20.18 2.57 13.83
C ALA A 95 -20.43 1.47 12.78
N ALA A 96 -20.44 1.83 11.49
CA ALA A 96 -20.56 0.91 10.37
C ALA A 96 -19.42 1.19 9.37
N PRO A 97 -18.16 0.87 9.72
CA PRO A 97 -16.99 1.33 8.98
C PRO A 97 -16.82 0.62 7.63
N SER A 98 -17.45 -0.52 7.44
CA SER A 98 -17.35 -1.31 6.22
C SER A 98 -18.19 -0.68 5.10
N PRO A 99 -17.58 -0.28 3.98
CA PRO A 99 -18.33 0.17 2.81
C PRO A 99 -19.11 -0.99 2.21
N GLU A 100 -20.26 -0.69 1.59
CA GLU A 100 -21.05 -1.69 0.85
C GLU A 100 -20.26 -2.27 -0.33
N HIS A 101 -19.47 -1.42 -0.99
CA HIS A 101 -18.64 -1.77 -2.14
C HIS A 101 -17.19 -1.36 -1.89
N LEU A 102 -16.26 -2.30 -2.07
CA LEU A 102 -14.83 -2.06 -1.91
C LEU A 102 -14.07 -2.50 -3.17
N ALA A 103 -13.62 -1.52 -3.96
CA ALA A 103 -12.71 -1.76 -5.07
C ALA A 103 -11.25 -1.76 -4.61
N LEU A 104 -10.37 -2.45 -5.34
CA LEU A 104 -8.94 -2.49 -5.01
C LEU A 104 -8.29 -1.09 -5.07
N ALA A 105 -8.75 -0.22 -5.96
CA ALA A 105 -8.29 1.17 -6.03
C ALA A 105 -8.51 1.93 -4.70
N ASN A 106 -9.60 1.63 -3.97
CA ASN A 106 -9.88 2.23 -2.67
C ASN A 106 -8.88 1.76 -1.60
N VAL A 107 -8.48 0.49 -1.68
CA VAL A 107 -7.44 -0.08 -0.80
C VAL A 107 -6.07 0.55 -1.10
N VAL A 108 -5.77 0.78 -2.39
CA VAL A 108 -4.57 1.49 -2.81
C VAL A 108 -4.58 2.94 -2.31
N ALA A 109 -5.70 3.65 -2.40
CA ALA A 109 -5.83 5.00 -1.85
C ALA A 109 -5.57 5.04 -0.34
N HIS A 110 -6.12 4.08 0.41
CA HIS A 110 -5.83 3.93 1.83
C HIS A 110 -4.35 3.66 2.10
N ALA A 111 -3.74 2.76 1.33
CA ALA A 111 -2.31 2.44 1.45
C ALA A 111 -1.42 3.66 1.19
N VAL A 112 -1.70 4.45 0.15
CA VAL A 112 -0.97 5.69 -0.16
C VAL A 112 -1.13 6.72 0.96
N ARG A 113 -2.34 6.92 1.49
CA ARG A 113 -2.57 7.83 2.62
C ARG A 113 -1.87 7.39 3.90
N HIS A 114 -1.79 6.07 4.13
CA HIS A 114 -1.02 5.53 5.25
C HIS A 114 0.48 5.76 5.09
N LEU A 115 1.03 5.59 3.88
CA LEU A 115 2.42 5.94 3.60
C LEU A 115 2.72 7.42 3.77
N ALA A 116 1.78 8.30 3.41
CA ALA A 116 1.92 9.74 3.64
C ALA A 116 1.99 10.07 5.14
N PHE A 117 1.12 9.44 5.94
CA PHE A 117 1.18 9.52 7.40
C PHE A 117 2.53 9.02 7.94
N LEU A 118 3.00 7.84 7.52
CA LEU A 118 4.28 7.30 7.96
C LEU A 118 5.48 8.16 7.50
N MET A 119 5.43 8.74 6.31
CA MET A 119 6.48 9.64 5.83
C MET A 119 6.61 10.90 6.70
N ALA A 120 5.51 11.37 7.29
CA ALA A 120 5.49 12.51 8.20
C ALA A 120 5.94 12.12 9.63
N GLU A 121 5.55 10.93 10.11
CA GLU A 121 5.66 10.58 11.54
C GLU A 121 6.79 9.58 11.87
N ASP A 122 7.22 8.75 10.92
CA ASP A 122 8.25 7.73 11.13
C ASP A 122 9.57 8.13 10.45
N PRO A 123 10.63 8.46 11.23
CA PRO A 123 11.92 8.83 10.67
C PRO A 123 12.59 7.76 9.81
N VAL A 124 12.31 6.47 10.03
CA VAL A 124 12.86 5.36 9.23
C VAL A 124 12.21 5.35 7.85
N VAL A 125 10.88 5.40 7.80
CA VAL A 125 10.11 5.47 6.55
C VAL A 125 10.41 6.76 5.80
N SER A 126 10.46 7.89 6.51
CA SER A 126 10.79 9.19 5.94
C SER A 126 12.15 9.18 5.24
N ARG A 127 13.19 8.64 5.88
CA ARG A 127 14.52 8.52 5.26
C ARG A 127 14.53 7.63 4.01
N ALA A 128 13.83 6.49 4.04
CA ALA A 128 13.75 5.61 2.89
C ALA A 128 13.06 6.31 1.70
N LEU A 129 11.90 6.92 1.93
CA LEU A 129 11.10 7.55 0.86
C LEU A 129 11.69 8.89 0.38
N ALA A 130 12.42 9.62 1.22
CA ALA A 130 13.14 10.84 0.82
C ALA A 130 14.23 10.57 -0.23
N GLY A 131 14.74 9.33 -0.31
CA GLY A 131 15.64 8.89 -1.39
C GLY A 131 14.98 8.89 -2.79
N HIS A 132 13.66 9.08 -2.86
CA HIS A 132 12.88 9.09 -4.09
C HIS A 132 12.08 10.40 -4.24
N PRO A 133 12.67 11.46 -4.83
CA PRO A 133 12.06 12.80 -4.83
C PRO A 133 10.65 12.89 -5.42
N GLY A 134 10.35 12.09 -6.44
CA GLY A 134 9.01 12.02 -7.04
C GLY A 134 7.97 11.46 -6.05
N LEU A 135 8.31 10.38 -5.34
CA LEU A 135 7.44 9.78 -4.32
C LEU A 135 7.29 10.69 -3.12
N ALA A 136 8.40 11.26 -2.65
CA ALA A 136 8.40 12.20 -1.55
C ALA A 136 7.45 13.38 -1.80
N ARG A 137 7.48 13.95 -3.02
CA ARG A 137 6.54 15.01 -3.43
C ARG A 137 5.09 14.51 -3.48
N ALA A 138 4.85 13.32 -4.03
CA ALA A 138 3.51 12.78 -4.18
C ALA A 138 2.84 12.36 -2.86
N LEU A 139 3.63 12.16 -1.80
CA LEU A 139 3.17 11.83 -0.45
C LEU A 139 3.05 13.04 0.47
N GLN A 140 3.49 14.22 0.04
CA GLN A 140 3.24 15.44 0.80
C GLN A 140 1.73 15.71 0.88
N PRO A 141 1.24 16.23 2.02
CA PRO A 141 -0.14 16.67 2.12
C PRO A 141 -0.44 17.67 1.00
N VAL A 142 -1.57 17.50 0.32
CA VAL A 142 -2.11 18.57 -0.51
C VAL A 142 -2.57 19.65 0.46
N THR A 143 -1.77 20.70 0.64
CA THR A 143 -2.21 21.92 1.31
C THR A 143 -3.20 22.58 0.36
N GLU A 144 -4.49 22.35 0.55
CA GLU A 144 -5.50 23.23 -0.03
C GLU A 144 -5.34 24.61 0.62
N PRO A 145 -5.29 25.71 -0.16
CA PRO A 145 -5.37 27.04 0.42
C PRO A 145 -6.74 27.18 1.11
N VAL A 146 -6.70 27.52 2.39
CA VAL A 146 -7.88 27.91 3.19
C VAL A 146 -8.42 29.24 2.70
#